data_AF-A0A7V2EFD1-F1
#
_entry.id   AF-A0A7V2EFD1-F1
#
_cell.length_a   1.000
_cell.length_b   1.000
_cell.length_c   1.000
_cell.angle_alpha   90.00
_cell.angle_beta   90.00
_cell.angle_gamma   90.00
#
_symmetry.space_group_name_H-M   'P 1'
#
loop_
_entity.id
_entity.type
_entity.pdbx_description
1 polymer ?
#
loop_
_entity_poly.entity_id
_entity_poly.type
_entity_poly.pdbx_seq_one_letter_code
_entity_poly.pdbx_strand_id
1 'polypeptide(L)'
;MRGKGLRLRGDMQEQGEAKKPDGNHRIAEKLASLVRDWRIRTLLPVILIHLVAFTALFGYIYRHAIHGVVNDYQQIATSLLNEVEAYFADSMKLHGSQEVRQIFTRQRHYRTISLALLDSSGRVTVATDPASLPQAELAALVAKSLKEKTAWSGPQGEELWVTGVRRLENLPECRRCHNQEG
;
A
#
# COMPACT_ATOMS: atom_id res chain seq x y z
N MET A 1 46.37 -72.95 -55.29
CA MET A 1 47.23 -73.50 -54.24
C MET A 1 46.64 -73.15 -52.87
N ARG A 2 46.59 -74.14 -51.97
CA ARG A 2 46.14 -74.02 -50.58
C ARG A 2 47.17 -73.27 -49.74
N GLY A 3 46.70 -72.53 -48.73
CA GLY A 3 47.47 -72.12 -47.57
C GLY A 3 46.52 -71.78 -46.42
N LYS A 4 46.34 -72.72 -45.49
CA LYS A 4 45.59 -72.59 -44.23
C LYS A 4 46.56 -72.38 -43.06
N GLY A 5 46.10 -71.66 -42.03
CA GLY A 5 46.58 -71.72 -40.63
C GLY A 5 47.34 -70.47 -40.18
N LEU A 6 47.14 -69.87 -39.00
CA LEU A 6 46.53 -70.32 -37.74
C LEU A 6 46.09 -69.10 -36.90
N ARG A 7 45.08 -69.30 -36.02
CA ARG A 7 44.52 -68.35 -35.04
C ARG A 7 45.50 -67.96 -33.92
N LEU A 8 45.34 -66.74 -33.36
CA LEU A 8 45.37 -66.38 -31.92
C LEU A 8 44.60 -65.05 -31.77
N ARG A 9 43.37 -65.04 -31.22
CA ARG A 9 43.01 -64.80 -29.81
C ARG A 9 43.31 -63.36 -29.34
N GLY A 10 42.25 -62.60 -29.11
CA GLY A 10 42.30 -61.25 -28.53
C GLY A 10 40.96 -60.52 -28.66
N ASP A 11 39.89 -61.12 -28.12
CA ASP A 11 38.66 -60.38 -27.84
C ASP A 11 38.96 -59.36 -26.75
N MET A 12 38.99 -58.08 -27.10
CA MET A 12 38.79 -57.00 -26.14
C MET A 12 38.14 -55.83 -26.89
N GLN A 13 36.84 -55.98 -27.14
CA GLN A 13 35.97 -54.83 -27.38
C GLN A 13 36.02 -53.99 -26.10
N GLU A 14 36.79 -52.89 -26.13
CA GLU A 14 36.57 -51.78 -25.21
C GLU A 14 35.13 -51.28 -25.45
N GLN A 15 34.18 -51.83 -24.70
CA GLN A 15 32.93 -51.14 -24.44
C GLN A 15 33.30 -49.89 -23.65
N GLY A 16 33.53 -48.78 -24.36
CA GLY A 16 33.50 -47.46 -23.76
C GLY A 16 32.18 -47.33 -23.04
N GLU A 17 32.22 -47.32 -21.70
CA GLU A 17 31.06 -47.06 -20.86
C GLU A 17 30.40 -45.78 -21.35
N ALA A 18 29.18 -45.90 -21.89
CA ALA A 18 28.36 -44.75 -22.19
C ALA A 18 28.06 -44.04 -20.86
N LYS A 19 28.88 -43.03 -20.56
CA LYS A 19 28.78 -42.19 -19.37
C LYS A 19 27.34 -41.69 -19.28
N LYS A 20 26.61 -42.19 -18.26
CA LYS A 20 25.20 -41.87 -18.04
C LYS A 20 25.10 -40.35 -18.00
N PRO A 21 24.31 -39.70 -18.88
CA PRO A 21 24.27 -38.26 -18.94
C PRO A 21 23.74 -37.74 -17.61
N ASP A 22 24.52 -36.83 -17.04
CA ASP A 22 24.27 -36.21 -15.74
C ASP A 22 22.87 -35.56 -15.72
N GLY A 23 22.21 -35.49 -14.57
CA GLY A 23 20.82 -35.01 -14.48
C GLY A 23 20.62 -33.62 -15.10
N ASN A 24 21.62 -32.76 -14.97
CA ASN A 24 21.67 -31.43 -15.57
C ASN A 24 21.76 -31.45 -17.10
N HIS A 25 22.41 -32.46 -17.67
CA HIS A 25 22.52 -32.63 -19.12
C HIS A 25 21.17 -33.01 -19.75
N ARG A 26 20.39 -33.85 -19.07
CA ARG A 26 19.02 -34.19 -19.50
C ARG A 26 18.06 -33.01 -19.42
N ILE A 27 18.23 -32.13 -18.42
CA ILE A 27 17.43 -30.90 -18.31
C ILE A 27 17.82 -29.91 -19.42
N ALA A 28 19.12 -29.76 -19.68
CA ALA A 28 19.63 -28.91 -20.76
C ALA A 28 19.17 -29.39 -22.15
N GLU A 29 19.18 -30.70 -22.42
CA GLU A 29 18.66 -31.27 -23.67
C GLU A 29 17.16 -31.06 -23.83
N LYS A 30 16.38 -31.23 -22.75
CA LYS A 30 14.93 -30.95 -22.77
C LYS A 30 14.63 -29.47 -22.97
N LEU A 31 15.40 -28.57 -22.38
CA LEU A 31 15.29 -27.13 -22.64
C LEU A 31 15.70 -26.80 -24.08
N ALA A 32 16.78 -27.40 -24.59
CA ALA A 32 17.26 -27.20 -25.95
C ALA A 32 16.33 -27.79 -27.01
N SER A 33 15.52 -28.79 -26.68
CA SER A 33 14.45 -29.30 -27.55
C SER A 33 13.19 -28.43 -27.48
N LEU A 34 12.80 -27.95 -26.29
CA LEU A 34 11.72 -26.96 -26.13
C LEU A 34 11.99 -25.66 -26.89
N VAL A 35 13.20 -25.09 -26.76
CA VAL A 35 13.58 -23.84 -27.44
C VAL A 35 13.67 -24.00 -28.96
N ARG A 36 13.87 -25.24 -29.45
CA ARG A 36 13.86 -25.57 -30.87
C ARG A 36 12.45 -25.65 -31.46
N ASP A 37 11.43 -25.84 -30.64
CA ASP A 37 10.04 -25.79 -31.10
C ASP A 37 9.74 -24.37 -31.57
N TRP A 38 9.40 -24.24 -32.86
CA TRP A 38 9.11 -22.95 -33.47
C TRP A 38 7.97 -22.24 -32.74
N ARG A 39 7.01 -23.00 -32.18
CA ARG A 39 5.89 -22.48 -31.40
C ARG A 39 6.37 -21.77 -30.14
N ILE A 40 7.33 -22.33 -29.43
CA ILE A 40 7.90 -21.70 -28.22
C ILE A 40 8.74 -20.50 -28.63
N ARG A 41 9.55 -20.63 -29.69
CA ARG A 41 10.40 -19.54 -30.19
C ARG A 41 9.60 -18.32 -30.64
N THR A 42 8.39 -18.50 -31.17
CA THR A 42 7.53 -17.40 -31.64
C THR A 42 6.49 -16.96 -30.62
N LEU A 43 5.81 -17.88 -29.92
CA LEU A 43 4.71 -17.54 -29.01
C LEU A 43 5.21 -17.09 -27.65
N LEU A 44 6.28 -17.68 -27.11
CA LEU A 44 6.76 -17.35 -25.76
C LEU A 44 7.18 -15.87 -25.65
N PRO A 45 7.96 -15.27 -26.59
CA PRO A 45 8.28 -13.85 -26.52
C PRO A 45 7.03 -12.96 -26.60
N VAL A 46 6.08 -13.33 -27.47
CA VAL A 46 4.81 -12.60 -27.62
C VAL A 46 4.03 -12.63 -26.30
N ILE A 47 3.85 -13.81 -25.70
CA ILE A 47 3.16 -13.97 -24.42
C ILE A 47 3.87 -13.17 -23.31
N LEU A 48 5.20 -13.22 -23.24
CA LEU A 48 5.98 -12.48 -22.25
C LEU A 48 5.81 -10.96 -22.41
N ILE A 49 5.88 -10.45 -23.64
CA ILE A 49 5.63 -9.03 -23.93
C ILE A 49 4.22 -8.63 -23.49
N HIS A 50 3.21 -9.45 -23.77
CA HIS A 50 1.84 -9.16 -23.36
C HIS A 50 1.66 -9.21 -21.84
N LEU A 51 2.29 -10.17 -21.15
CA LEU A 51 2.27 -10.24 -19.68
C LEU A 51 2.93 -9.02 -19.04
N VAL A 52 4.09 -8.60 -19.56
CA VAL A 52 4.79 -7.39 -19.08
C VAL A 52 3.94 -6.16 -19.34
N ALA A 53 3.40 -6.00 -20.55
CA ALA A 53 2.55 -4.88 -20.91
C ALA A 53 1.27 -4.82 -20.05
N PHE A 54 0.62 -5.97 -19.83
CA PHE A 54 -0.57 -6.06 -18.98
C PHE A 54 -0.25 -5.73 -17.52
N THR A 55 0.87 -6.23 -16.99
CA THR A 55 1.31 -5.94 -15.62
C THR A 55 1.62 -4.45 -15.44
N ALA A 56 2.31 -3.85 -16.41
CA ALA A 56 2.62 -2.42 -16.41
C ALA A 56 1.34 -1.57 -16.48
N LEU A 57 0.40 -1.93 -17.36
CA LEU A 57 -0.87 -1.23 -17.50
C LEU A 57 -1.73 -1.37 -16.23
N PHE A 58 -1.83 -2.58 -15.68
CA PHE A 58 -2.56 -2.83 -14.44
C PHE A 58 -1.96 -2.04 -13.28
N GLY A 59 -0.63 -2.10 -13.11
CA GLY A 59 0.06 -1.32 -12.08
C GLY A 59 -0.12 0.19 -12.25
N TYR A 60 -0.12 0.69 -13.48
CA TYR A 60 -0.41 2.09 -13.80
C TYR A 60 -1.82 2.50 -13.40
N ILE A 61 -2.84 1.72 -13.82
CA ILE A 61 -4.25 1.98 -13.51
C ILE A 61 -4.49 1.88 -12.01
N TYR A 62 -3.98 0.83 -11.35
CA TYR A 62 -4.12 0.63 -9.92
C TYR A 62 -3.53 1.79 -9.13
N ARG A 63 -2.31 2.23 -9.48
CA ARG A 63 -1.67 3.39 -8.87
C ARG A 63 -2.52 4.65 -9.05
N HIS A 64 -3.02 4.92 -10.26
CA HIS A 64 -3.84 6.11 -10.51
C HIS A 64 -5.19 6.07 -9.80
N ALA A 65 -5.84 4.91 -9.78
CA ALA A 65 -7.11 4.71 -9.07
C ALA A 65 -6.94 4.94 -7.57
N ILE A 66 -5.87 4.42 -6.97
CA ILE A 66 -5.58 4.65 -5.54
C ILE A 66 -5.30 6.12 -5.26
N HIS A 67 -4.45 6.78 -6.06
CA HIS A 67 -4.17 8.21 -5.87
C HIS A 67 -5.44 9.05 -6.00
N GLY A 68 -6.30 8.72 -6.97
CA GLY A 68 -7.61 9.38 -7.13
C GLY A 68 -8.50 9.20 -5.91
N VAL A 69 -8.68 7.95 -5.47
CA VAL A 69 -9.53 7.63 -4.31
C VAL A 69 -9.00 8.26 -3.02
N VAL A 70 -7.68 8.24 -2.78
CA VAL A 70 -7.07 8.89 -1.60
C VAL A 70 -7.29 10.40 -1.65
N ASN A 71 -7.12 11.02 -2.81
CA ASN A 71 -7.37 12.45 -2.98
C ASN A 71 -8.84 12.80 -2.73
N ASP A 72 -9.79 12.00 -3.22
CA ASP A 72 -11.22 12.18 -3.00
C ASP A 72 -11.56 12.08 -1.50
N TYR A 73 -11.03 11.08 -0.80
CA TYR A 73 -11.20 10.95 0.65
C TYR A 73 -10.59 12.13 1.42
N GLN A 74 -9.41 12.60 1.03
CA GLN A 74 -8.79 13.80 1.63
C GLN A 74 -9.66 15.04 1.41
N GLN A 75 -10.29 15.21 0.24
CA GLN A 75 -11.19 16.32 -0.03
C GLN A 75 -12.45 16.25 0.85
N ILE A 76 -13.09 15.08 0.94
CA ILE A 76 -14.25 14.87 1.81
C ILE A 76 -13.88 15.16 3.27
N ALA A 77 -12.77 14.60 3.75
CA ALA A 77 -12.29 14.83 5.12
C ALA A 77 -11.93 16.30 5.35
N THR A 78 -11.36 16.99 4.36
CA THR A 78 -11.08 18.43 4.43
C THR A 78 -12.36 19.24 4.59
N SER A 79 -13.40 18.91 3.82
CA SER A 79 -14.71 19.57 3.94
C SER A 79 -15.30 19.38 5.33
N LEU A 80 -15.22 18.16 5.88
CA LEU A 80 -15.69 17.88 7.22
C LEU A 80 -14.90 18.66 8.29
N LEU A 81 -13.56 18.70 8.17
CA LEU A 81 -12.72 19.47 9.08
C LEU A 81 -13.01 20.98 9.02
N ASN A 82 -13.28 21.53 7.82
CA ASN A 82 -13.71 22.92 7.65
C ASN A 82 -15.05 23.18 8.35
N GLU A 83 -16.01 22.26 8.22
CA GLU A 83 -17.32 22.37 8.88
C GLU A 83 -17.17 22.34 10.40
N VAL A 84 -16.40 21.39 10.94
CA VAL A 84 -16.12 21.29 12.39
C VAL A 84 -15.42 22.54 12.91
N GLU A 85 -14.43 23.08 12.18
CA GLU A 85 -13.71 24.31 12.53
C GLU A 85 -14.65 25.53 12.58
N ALA A 86 -15.55 25.65 11.60
CA ALA A 86 -16.54 26.73 11.56
C ALA A 86 -17.52 26.65 12.75
N TYR A 87 -18.06 25.47 13.04
CA TYR A 87 -18.93 25.29 14.21
C TYR A 87 -18.19 25.48 15.53
N PHE A 88 -16.91 25.09 15.61
CA PHE A 88 -16.11 25.33 16.80
C PHE A 88 -15.99 26.83 17.06
N ALA A 89 -15.66 27.62 16.04
CA ALA A 89 -15.59 29.08 16.14
C ALA A 89 -16.92 29.70 16.59
N ASP A 90 -18.06 29.20 16.13
CA ASP A 90 -19.38 29.71 16.55
C ASP A 90 -19.77 29.25 17.96
N SER A 91 -19.49 28.00 18.33
CA SER A 91 -19.74 27.47 19.67
C SER A 91 -18.95 28.22 20.76
N MET A 92 -17.72 28.64 20.42
CA MET A 92 -16.86 29.40 21.32
C MET A 92 -17.39 30.82 21.56
N LYS A 93 -18.07 31.43 20.58
CA LYS A 93 -18.76 32.73 20.77
C LYS A 93 -19.98 32.62 21.68
N LEU A 94 -20.66 31.48 21.66
CA LEU A 94 -21.90 31.24 22.42
C LEU A 94 -21.67 30.56 23.78
N HIS A 95 -20.42 30.16 24.10
CA HIS A 95 -20.06 29.38 25.28
C HIS A 95 -20.87 28.08 25.45
N GLY A 96 -21.39 27.54 24.34
CA GLY A 96 -22.18 26.32 24.30
C GLY A 96 -21.33 25.12 23.90
N SER A 97 -21.20 24.14 24.79
CA SER A 97 -20.54 22.86 24.45
C SER A 97 -21.49 21.87 23.75
N GLN A 98 -22.76 22.23 23.60
CA GLN A 98 -23.80 21.36 23.04
C GLN A 98 -23.69 21.26 21.52
N GLU A 99 -23.34 22.35 20.84
CA GLU A 99 -23.26 22.44 19.38
C GLU A 99 -22.14 21.55 18.83
N VAL A 100 -20.96 21.57 19.47
CA VAL A 100 -19.85 20.67 19.11
C VAL A 100 -20.26 19.22 19.33
N ARG A 101 -20.88 18.90 20.48
CA ARG A 101 -21.37 17.53 20.76
C ARG A 101 -22.42 17.04 19.77
N GLN A 102 -23.27 17.92 19.25
CA GLN A 102 -24.27 17.57 18.24
C GLN A 102 -23.61 17.12 16.92
N ILE A 103 -22.47 17.70 16.54
CA ILE A 103 -21.72 17.27 15.36
C ILE A 103 -21.17 15.87 15.57
N PHE A 104 -20.50 15.61 16.70
CA PHE A 104 -19.99 14.27 17.00
C PHE A 104 -21.13 13.24 17.05
N THR A 105 -22.31 13.62 17.56
CA THR A 105 -23.50 12.75 17.59
C THR A 105 -24.03 12.48 16.19
N ARG A 106 -24.13 13.50 15.32
CA ARG A 106 -24.56 13.37 13.93
C ARG A 106 -23.57 12.50 13.13
N GLN A 107 -22.27 12.71 13.35
CA GLN A 107 -21.21 11.97 12.66
C GLN A 107 -21.13 10.51 13.09
N ARG A 108 -21.55 10.17 14.32
CA ARG A 108 -21.62 8.78 14.80
C ARG A 108 -22.51 7.86 13.94
N HIS A 109 -23.43 8.42 13.17
CA HIS A 109 -24.27 7.64 12.26
C HIS A 109 -23.53 7.15 11.00
N TYR A 110 -22.41 7.79 10.64
CA TYR A 110 -21.59 7.39 9.51
C TYR A 110 -20.50 6.41 9.98
N ARG A 111 -20.67 5.12 9.68
CA ARG A 111 -19.73 4.06 10.07
C ARG A 111 -18.35 4.16 9.41
N THR A 112 -18.22 4.97 8.37
CA THR A 112 -16.99 5.11 7.56
C THR A 112 -16.12 6.30 7.98
N ILE A 113 -16.59 7.14 8.91
CA ILE A 113 -15.91 8.36 9.32
C ILE A 113 -15.79 8.36 10.84
N SER A 114 -14.58 8.56 11.35
CA SER A 114 -14.34 8.82 12.76
C SER A 114 -13.76 10.21 12.95
N LEU A 115 -14.31 10.94 13.92
CA LEU A 115 -13.87 12.28 14.29
C LEU A 115 -13.41 12.26 15.74
N ALA A 116 -12.29 12.91 16.02
CA ALA A 116 -11.76 13.09 17.36
C ALA A 116 -11.37 14.56 17.59
N LEU A 117 -11.59 15.05 18.81
CA LEU A 117 -11.02 16.30 19.30
C LEU A 117 -9.86 15.97 20.22
N LEU A 118 -8.74 16.65 20.01
CA LEU A 118 -7.54 16.51 20.82
C LEU A 118 -7.33 17.79 21.62
N ASP A 119 -6.82 17.66 22.84
CA ASP A 119 -6.30 18.80 23.60
C ASP A 119 -4.93 19.26 23.05
N SER A 120 -4.38 20.34 23.61
CA SER A 120 -3.09 20.88 23.21
C SER A 120 -1.91 19.92 23.45
N SER A 121 -2.08 18.91 24.31
CA SER A 121 -1.08 17.86 24.54
C SER A 121 -1.18 16.70 23.55
N GLY A 122 -2.16 16.73 22.64
CA GLY A 122 -2.42 15.67 21.68
C GLY A 122 -3.22 14.49 22.26
N ARG A 123 -3.86 14.65 23.43
CA ARG A 123 -4.72 13.61 24.02
C ARG A 123 -6.14 13.75 23.50
N VAL A 124 -6.74 12.62 23.17
CA VAL A 124 -8.14 12.57 22.71
C VAL A 124 -9.08 12.94 23.88
N THR A 125 -9.89 13.97 23.68
CA THR A 125 -10.88 14.45 24.67
C THR A 125 -12.30 13.97 24.34
N VAL A 126 -12.64 13.91 23.05
CA VAL A 126 -13.88 13.31 22.55
C VAL A 126 -13.61 12.62 21.22
N ALA A 127 -14.26 11.49 20.97
CA ALA A 127 -14.21 10.79 19.69
C ALA A 127 -15.57 10.13 19.38
N THR A 128 -15.91 10.03 18.09
CA THR A 128 -17.11 9.31 17.64
C THR A 128 -16.93 7.79 17.70
N ASP A 129 -15.73 7.32 17.33
CA ASP A 129 -15.28 5.94 17.49
C ASP A 129 -13.80 5.91 17.93
N PRO A 130 -13.52 5.74 19.24
CA PRO A 130 -12.15 5.68 19.74
C PRO A 130 -11.36 4.47 19.24
N ALA A 131 -12.03 3.37 18.88
CA ALA A 131 -11.37 2.13 18.47
C ALA A 131 -10.80 2.23 17.05
N SER A 132 -11.34 3.12 16.22
CA SER A 132 -10.88 3.35 14.85
C SER A 132 -9.73 4.37 14.75
N LEU A 133 -9.29 4.97 15.86
CA LEU A 133 -8.22 5.96 15.85
C LEU A 133 -6.86 5.28 15.67
N PRO A 134 -5.97 5.81 14.81
CA PRO A 134 -4.65 5.23 14.58
C PRO A 134 -3.69 5.57 15.72
N GLN A 135 -3.85 4.90 16.87
CA GLN A 135 -3.11 5.20 18.11
C GLN A 135 -1.60 5.23 17.93
N ALA A 136 -1.06 4.34 17.09
CA ALA A 136 0.38 4.25 16.82
C ALA A 136 0.92 5.47 16.03
N GLU A 137 0.10 6.05 15.16
CA GLU A 137 0.53 7.14 14.27
C GLU A 137 0.06 8.53 14.75
N LEU A 138 -0.89 8.57 15.69
CA LEU A 138 -1.54 9.81 16.12
C LEU A 138 -0.53 10.85 16.63
N ALA A 139 0.46 10.43 17.42
CA ALA A 139 1.49 11.33 17.93
C ALA A 139 2.34 11.95 16.81
N ALA A 140 2.67 11.16 15.78
CA ALA A 140 3.41 11.64 14.62
C ALA A 140 2.58 12.61 13.77
N LEU A 141 1.29 12.32 13.60
CA LEU A 141 0.34 13.20 12.93
C LEU A 141 0.14 14.53 13.66
N VAL A 142 -0.01 14.50 14.98
CA VAL A 142 -0.08 15.70 15.82
C VAL A 142 1.19 16.53 15.66
N ALA A 143 2.37 15.92 15.80
CA ALA A 143 3.65 16.61 15.64
C ALA A 143 3.82 17.23 14.24
N LYS A 144 3.35 16.55 13.19
CA LYS A 144 3.34 17.07 11.82
C LYS A 144 2.35 18.24 11.67
N SER A 145 1.19 18.20 12.32
CA SER A 145 0.18 19.27 12.28
C SER A 145 0.62 20.57 12.97
N LEU A 146 1.70 20.52 13.78
CA LEU A 146 2.31 21.74 14.32
C LEU A 146 3.08 22.52 13.24
N LYS A 147 3.50 21.86 12.16
CA LYS A 147 4.24 22.46 11.04
C LYS A 147 3.34 22.73 9.83
N GLU A 148 2.27 21.97 9.67
CA GLU A 148 1.34 22.03 8.55
C GLU A 148 -0.09 22.25 9.05
N LYS A 149 -0.92 23.05 8.34
CA LYS A 149 -2.32 23.28 8.75
C LYS A 149 -3.10 21.98 8.95
N THR A 150 -2.87 20.97 8.11
CA THR A 150 -3.46 19.64 8.27
C THR A 150 -2.44 18.59 7.91
N ALA A 151 -2.10 17.73 8.87
CA ALA A 151 -1.25 16.59 8.67
C ALA A 151 -2.08 15.40 8.20
N TRP A 152 -1.75 14.87 7.03
CA TRP A 152 -2.37 13.67 6.50
C TRP A 152 -1.47 12.46 6.67
N SER A 153 -2.09 11.35 7.06
CA SER A 153 -1.62 9.98 6.88
C SER A 153 -2.60 9.26 5.96
N GLY A 154 -2.09 8.33 5.18
CA GLY A 154 -2.84 7.63 4.15
C GLY A 154 -2.44 6.17 4.10
N PRO A 155 -2.99 5.43 3.13
CA PRO A 155 -2.92 3.98 3.13
C PRO A 155 -1.47 3.47 3.13
N GLN A 156 -1.18 2.53 4.04
CA GLN A 156 0.01 1.70 3.98
C GLN A 156 -0.40 0.30 3.49
N GLY A 157 -0.02 -0.07 2.27
CA GLY A 157 -0.33 -1.39 1.71
C GLY A 157 -1.71 -1.45 1.04
N GLU A 158 -2.56 -2.40 1.46
CA GLU A 158 -3.80 -2.78 0.76
C GLU A 158 -5.08 -2.08 1.28
N GLU A 159 -5.05 -1.48 2.47
CA GLU A 159 -6.23 -0.83 3.05
C GLU A 159 -6.34 0.64 2.62
N LEU A 160 -7.49 1.04 2.07
CA LEU A 160 -7.79 2.42 1.66
C LEU A 160 -8.40 3.21 2.81
N TRP A 161 -7.57 3.95 3.55
CA TRP A 161 -8.01 4.88 4.58
C TRP A 161 -7.20 6.17 4.54
N VAL A 162 -7.75 7.24 5.11
CA VAL A 162 -7.10 8.53 5.26
C VAL A 162 -7.35 9.03 6.67
N THR A 163 -6.29 9.46 7.35
CA THR A 163 -6.38 10.16 8.64
C THR A 163 -5.84 11.57 8.49
N GLY A 164 -6.62 12.57 8.89
CA GLY A 164 -6.20 13.96 8.93
C GLY A 164 -6.23 14.52 10.35
N VAL A 165 -5.16 15.18 10.77
CA VAL A 165 -5.12 15.97 12.02
C VAL A 165 -4.94 17.43 11.67
N ARG A 166 -5.89 18.28 12.08
CA ARG A 166 -5.84 19.73 11.90
C ARG A 166 -5.70 20.42 13.24
N ARG A 167 -4.73 21.33 13.33
CA ARG A 167 -4.58 22.22 14.48
C ARG A 167 -5.65 23.31 14.44
N LEU A 168 -6.37 23.48 15.53
CA LEU A 168 -7.23 24.65 15.75
C LEU A 168 -6.37 25.79 16.31
N GLU A 169 -6.45 26.97 15.71
CA GLU A 169 -5.66 28.12 16.16
C GLU A 169 -6.28 28.76 17.40
N ASN A 170 -5.42 29.22 18.33
CA ASN A 170 -5.85 30.03 19.47
C ASN A 170 -6.08 31.49 19.03
N LEU A 171 -7.22 31.70 18.38
CA LEU A 171 -7.69 33.01 17.89
C LEU A 171 -7.83 34.01 19.06
N PRO A 172 -7.79 35.34 18.81
CA PRO A 172 -7.88 36.35 19.86
C PRO A 172 -9.08 36.19 20.80
N GLU A 173 -10.23 35.77 20.28
CA GLU A 173 -11.45 35.45 21.02
C GLU A 173 -11.28 34.26 21.97
N CYS A 174 -10.48 33.25 21.60
CA CYS A 174 -10.21 32.06 22.40
C CYS A 174 -9.24 32.36 23.56
N ARG A 175 -8.37 33.37 23.41
CA ARG A 175 -7.34 33.73 24.41
C ARG A 175 -7.90 34.22 25.75
N ARG A 176 -9.19 34.55 25.80
CA ARG A 176 -9.88 34.91 27.05
C ARG A 176 -10.06 33.73 28.00
N CYS A 177 -10.13 32.52 27.46
CA CYS A 177 -10.35 31.28 28.22
C CYS A 177 -9.20 30.27 28.07
N HIS A 178 -8.34 30.45 27.06
CA HIS A 178 -7.21 29.58 26.77
C HIS A 178 -5.91 30.38 26.80
N ASN A 179 -4.98 30.02 27.69
CA ASN A 179 -3.69 30.69 27.83
C ASN A 179 -2.90 30.67 26.52
N GLN A 180 -2.03 31.66 26.31
CA GLN A 180 -1.20 31.80 25.10
C GLN A 180 -0.06 30.78 25.03
N GLU A 181 0.17 30.01 26.09
CA GLU A 181 1.20 28.98 26.16
C GLU A 181 0.59 27.64 25.70
N GLY A 182 0.85 27.29 24.44
CA GLY A 182 0.44 26.03 23.80
C GLY A 182 0.98 25.93 22.39
#